data_AF-A0A2Z6M160-F1
#
_entry.id   AF-A0A2Z6M160-F1
#
_cell.length_a   1.000
_cell.length_b   1.000
_cell.length_c   1.000
_cell.angle_alpha   90.00
_cell.angle_beta   90.00
_cell.angle_gamma   90.00
#
_symmetry.space_group_name_H-M   'P 1'
#
loop_
_entity.id
_entity.type
_entity.pdbx_description
1 polymer ?
#
loop_
_entity_poly.entity_id
_entity_poly.type
_entity_poly.pdbx_seq_one_letter_code
_entity_poly.pdbx_strand_id
1 'polypeptide(L)'
;MVNTDGAKKGMHNYGCGGIIRDNGGNWICGFAKGLGVCSVELEAKVVVNMLKKEVGVPAEGWSLCKRIWRPLEHDWKVLICHIYRETNVCADMLAHVGCELGSTMMFYELCPTQIARFVIADAT
;
A
#
# COMPACT_ATOMS: atom_id res chain seq x y z
N MET A 1 9.02 7.83 -4.10
CA MET A 1 8.75 6.74 -3.14
C MET A 1 7.26 6.45 -3.12
N VAL A 2 6.86 5.19 -2.98
CA VAL A 2 5.44 4.79 -2.85
C VAL A 2 5.28 4.01 -1.56
N ASN A 3 4.38 4.47 -0.69
CA ASN A 3 4.00 3.78 0.53
C ASN A 3 2.57 3.27 0.37
N THR A 4 2.32 2.04 0.82
CA THR A 4 0.98 1.42 0.75
C THR A 4 0.70 0.65 2.03
N ASP A 5 -0.56 0.60 2.44
CA ASP A 5 -1.01 -0.24 3.53
C ASP A 5 -2.42 -0.79 3.28
N GLY A 6 -2.76 -1.85 4.02
CA GLY A 6 -4.10 -2.43 4.08
C GLY A 6 -4.67 -2.30 5.49
N ALA A 7 -5.97 -2.05 5.59
CA ALA A 7 -6.67 -1.97 6.85
C ALA A 7 -7.94 -2.83 6.83
N LYS A 8 -8.36 -3.26 8.02
CA LYS A 8 -9.60 -4.00 8.26
C LYS A 8 -10.37 -3.30 9.36
N LYS A 9 -11.63 -2.94 9.09
CA LYS A 9 -12.55 -2.33 10.06
C LYS A 9 -13.78 -3.21 10.24
N GLY A 10 -13.99 -3.73 11.44
CA GLY A 10 -15.07 -4.67 11.69
C GLY A 10 -14.90 -5.98 10.91
N MET A 11 -16.02 -6.61 10.57
CA MET A 11 -16.01 -8.00 10.08
C MET A 11 -15.83 -8.10 8.54
N HIS A 12 -16.28 -7.09 7.79
CA HIS A 12 -16.41 -7.15 6.32
C HIS A 12 -15.90 -5.92 5.57
N ASN A 13 -15.28 -4.94 6.25
CA ASN A 13 -14.78 -3.75 5.59
C ASN A 13 -13.27 -3.77 5.50
N TYR A 14 -12.77 -4.14 4.33
CA TYR A 14 -11.36 -4.09 4.00
C TYR A 14 -11.09 -2.88 3.13
N GLY A 15 -9.97 -2.21 3.40
CA GLY A 15 -9.51 -1.04 2.66
C GLY A 15 -8.02 -1.14 2.39
N CYS A 16 -7.57 -0.47 1.34
CA CYS A 16 -6.16 -0.20 1.14
C CYS A 16 -5.96 1.27 0.78
N GLY A 17 -4.76 1.77 1.05
CA GLY A 17 -4.42 3.15 0.77
C GLY A 17 -2.93 3.33 0.64
N GLY A 18 -2.53 4.48 0.15
CA GLY A 18 -1.12 4.76 -0.07
C GLY A 18 -0.85 6.17 -0.53
N ILE A 19 0.42 6.54 -0.45
CA ILE A 19 0.93 7.85 -0.83
C ILE A 19 2.10 7.70 -1.81
N ILE A 20 2.16 8.62 -2.76
CA ILE A 20 3.26 8.79 -3.70
C ILE A 20 3.97 10.09 -3.35
N ARG A 21 5.29 10.01 -3.25
CA ARG A 21 6.16 11.10 -2.83
C ARG A 21 7.34 11.29 -3.78
N ASP A 22 7.83 12.51 -3.86
CA ASP A 22 9.05 12.83 -4.60
C ASP A 22 10.31 12.37 -3.83
N ASN A 23 11.50 12.72 -4.36
CA ASN A 23 12.77 12.37 -3.73
C ASN A 23 13.08 13.20 -2.46
N GLY A 24 12.42 14.33 -2.25
CA GLY A 24 12.51 15.14 -1.03
C GLY A 24 11.52 14.71 0.05
N GLY A 25 10.74 13.65 -0.19
CA GLY A 25 9.67 13.22 0.71
C GLY A 25 8.39 14.05 0.61
N ASN A 26 8.32 15.01 -0.33
CA ASN A 26 7.13 15.84 -0.50
C ASN A 26 6.01 15.04 -1.14
N TRP A 27 4.78 15.39 -0.78
CA TRP A 27 3.57 14.81 -1.34
C TRP A 27 3.46 15.04 -2.85
N ILE A 28 3.22 13.98 -3.62
CA ILE A 28 2.80 14.06 -5.02
C ILE A 28 1.29 13.80 -5.11
N CYS A 29 0.84 12.65 -4.59
CA CYS A 29 -0.58 12.29 -4.55
C CYS A 29 -0.82 11.14 -3.55
N GLY A 30 -2.09 10.87 -3.23
CA GLY A 30 -2.50 9.73 -2.41
C GLY A 30 -3.72 9.04 -2.97
N PHE A 31 -3.98 7.83 -2.49
CA PHE A 31 -5.16 7.06 -2.86
C PHE A 31 -5.70 6.26 -1.68
N ALA A 32 -7.01 6.03 -1.70
CA ALA A 32 -7.71 5.14 -0.78
C ALA A 32 -8.73 4.33 -1.58
N LYS A 33 -8.84 3.03 -1.31
CA LYS A 33 -9.78 2.14 -1.99
C LYS A 33 -10.44 1.20 -1.00
N GLY A 34 -11.76 1.12 -1.09
CA GLY A 34 -12.53 0.06 -0.46
C GLY A 34 -12.40 -1.23 -1.26
N LEU A 35 -12.04 -2.32 -0.57
CA LEU A 35 -11.90 -3.66 -1.13
C LEU A 35 -13.14 -4.53 -0.89
N GLY A 36 -14.10 -4.06 -0.09
CA GLY A 36 -15.27 -4.84 0.31
C GLY A 36 -14.86 -6.03 1.18
N VAL A 37 -15.47 -7.20 0.94
CA VAL A 37 -15.19 -8.44 1.68
C VAL A 37 -13.94 -9.12 1.10
N CYS A 38 -12.88 -9.23 1.89
CA CYS A 38 -11.69 -10.00 1.57
C CYS A 38 -11.45 -11.07 2.64
N SER A 39 -11.02 -12.27 2.23
CA SER A 39 -10.75 -13.40 3.13
C SER A 39 -9.25 -13.65 3.36
N VAL A 40 -8.39 -12.74 2.91
CA VAL A 40 -6.94 -12.97 2.84
C VAL A 40 -6.23 -12.01 3.79
N GLU A 41 -5.83 -12.53 4.95
CA GLU A 41 -4.89 -11.89 5.86
C GLU A 41 -3.50 -12.48 5.57
N LEU A 42 -2.63 -11.69 4.93
CA LEU A 42 -1.25 -12.07 4.68
C LEU A 42 -0.34 -11.04 5.34
N GLU A 43 0.68 -11.51 6.04
CA GLU A 43 1.72 -10.63 6.55
C GLU A 43 2.48 -9.98 5.40
N ALA A 44 2.61 -8.65 5.43
CA ALA A 44 3.26 -7.88 4.37
C ALA A 44 4.71 -8.36 4.11
N LYS A 45 5.43 -8.81 5.15
CA LYS A 45 6.80 -9.34 5.01
C LYS A 45 6.87 -10.59 4.14
N VAL A 46 5.91 -11.51 4.28
CA VAL A 46 5.84 -12.73 3.47
C VAL A 46 5.62 -12.36 2.00
N VAL A 47 4.72 -11.41 1.73
CA VAL A 47 4.47 -10.90 0.37
C VAL A 47 5.71 -10.22 -0.21
N VAL A 48 6.44 -9.42 0.57
CA VAL A 48 7.69 -8.79 0.13
C VAL A 48 8.73 -9.84 -0.28
N ASN A 49 8.92 -10.89 0.54
CA ASN A 49 9.87 -11.95 0.23
C ASN A 49 9.46 -12.77 -1.01
N MET A 50 8.17 -13.00 -1.21
CA MET A 50 7.62 -13.59 -2.43
C MET A 50 7.95 -12.73 -3.66
N LEU A 51 7.73 -11.41 -3.58
CA LEU A 51 8.02 -10.50 -4.70
C LEU A 51 9.52 -10.40 -5.00
N LYS A 52 10.38 -10.54 -3.99
CA LYS A 52 11.83 -10.65 -4.15
C LYS A 52 12.31 -12.01 -4.68
N LYS A 53 11.39 -12.95 -4.89
CA LYS A 53 11.68 -14.35 -5.31
C LYS A 53 12.56 -15.09 -4.29
N GLU A 54 12.53 -14.69 -3.02
CA GLU A 54 13.27 -15.33 -1.91
C GLU A 54 12.50 -16.52 -1.32
N VAL A 55 11.17 -16.51 -1.46
CA VAL A 55 10.25 -17.56 -0.99
C VAL A 55 9.33 -17.97 -2.13
N GLY A 56 8.97 -19.26 -2.18
CA GLY A 56 8.00 -19.78 -3.16
C GLY A 56 6.62 -19.13 -3.03
N VAL A 57 5.95 -18.93 -4.16
CA VAL A 57 4.61 -18.35 -4.20
C VAL A 57 3.57 -19.47 -4.31
N PRO A 58 2.53 -19.51 -3.44
CA PRO A 58 1.43 -20.44 -3.55
C PRO A 58 0.69 -20.30 -4.89
N ALA A 59 0.03 -21.38 -5.34
CA ALA A 59 -0.67 -21.39 -6.63
C ALA A 59 -1.74 -20.28 -6.71
N GLU A 60 -2.39 -19.98 -5.59
CA GLU A 60 -3.43 -18.95 -5.45
C GLU A 60 -2.87 -17.54 -5.63
N GLY A 61 -1.61 -17.31 -5.23
CA GLY A 61 -0.92 -16.02 -5.34
C GLY A 61 -0.10 -15.85 -6.62
N TRP A 62 0.10 -16.92 -7.40
CA TRP A 62 1.01 -16.93 -8.55
C TRP A 62 0.62 -15.93 -9.63
N SER A 63 -0.66 -15.91 -10.01
CA SER A 63 -1.16 -15.02 -11.06
C SER A 63 -0.99 -13.55 -10.68
N LEU A 64 -1.19 -13.22 -9.40
CA LEU A 64 -1.01 -11.87 -8.86
C LEU A 64 0.47 -11.48 -8.84
N CYS A 65 1.35 -12.34 -8.30
CA CYS A 65 2.79 -12.07 -8.28
C CYS A 65 3.35 -11.91 -9.70
N LYS A 66 2.89 -12.74 -10.66
CA LYS A 66 3.28 -12.61 -12.07
C LYS A 66 2.86 -11.27 -12.69
N ARG A 67 1.68 -10.75 -12.32
CA ARG A 67 1.24 -9.41 -12.76
C ARG A 67 2.08 -8.28 -12.16
N ILE A 68 2.60 -8.46 -10.94
CA ILE A 68 3.48 -7.51 -10.27
C ILE A 68 4.92 -7.60 -10.80
N TRP A 69 5.43 -8.79 -11.13
CA TRP A 69 6.78 -8.93 -11.71
C TRP A 69 6.90 -8.30 -13.09
N ARG A 70 5.86 -8.35 -13.93
CA ARG A 70 5.87 -7.72 -15.26
C ARG A 70 6.35 -6.27 -15.23
N PRO A 71 5.76 -5.36 -14.44
CA PRO A 71 6.28 -4.01 -14.32
C PRO A 71 7.66 -3.99 -13.67
N LEU A 72 7.95 -4.81 -12.64
CA LEU A 72 9.26 -4.81 -11.97
C LEU A 72 10.45 -5.23 -12.85
N GLU A 73 10.21 -5.98 -13.92
CA GLU A 73 11.24 -6.49 -14.84
C GLU A 73 11.58 -5.51 -16.00
N HIS A 74 10.96 -4.33 -16.04
CA HIS A 74 11.32 -3.26 -16.99
C HIS A 74 12.62 -2.52 -16.62
N ASP A 75 13.11 -1.64 -17.50
CA ASP A 75 14.40 -0.91 -17.39
C ASP A 75 14.49 0.19 -16.30
N TRP A 76 13.71 0.05 -15.22
CA TRP A 76 13.67 0.97 -14.09
C TRP A 76 14.05 0.26 -12.80
N LYS A 77 14.75 0.98 -11.92
CA LYS A 77 15.21 0.44 -10.64
C LYS A 77 14.08 0.51 -9.61
N VAL A 78 13.47 -0.62 -9.27
CA VAL A 78 12.47 -0.72 -8.21
C VAL A 78 13.08 -1.42 -6.98
N LEU A 79 12.94 -0.80 -5.81
CA LEU A 79 13.31 -1.39 -4.53
C LEU A 79 12.03 -1.67 -3.74
N ILE A 80 11.84 -2.94 -3.34
CA ILE A 80 10.72 -3.36 -2.50
C ILE A 80 11.25 -3.58 -1.08
N CYS A 81 10.73 -2.84 -0.12
CA CYS A 81 11.06 -2.99 1.29
C CYS A 81 9.79 -3.13 2.13
N HIS A 82 9.91 -3.86 3.24
CA HIS A 82 8.91 -3.84 4.29
C HIS A 82 9.28 -2.73 5.27
N ILE A 83 8.34 -1.84 5.58
CA ILE A 83 8.49 -0.80 6.61
C ILE A 83 7.57 -1.12 7.78
N TYR A 84 7.94 -0.68 8.97
CA TYR A 84 7.11 -0.87 10.16
C TYR A 84 5.87 0.02 10.07
N ARG A 85 4.73 -0.47 10.57
CA ARG A 85 3.44 0.22 10.48
C ARG A 85 3.50 1.59 11.17
N GLU A 86 4.24 1.68 12.27
CA GLU A 86 4.47 2.89 13.06
C GLU A 86 5.17 4.01 12.26
N THR A 87 5.88 3.64 11.19
CA THR A 87 6.60 4.56 10.28
C THR A 87 5.87 4.76 8.94
N ASN A 88 4.64 4.24 8.82
CA ASN A 88 3.82 4.29 7.61
C ASN A 88 2.44 4.91 7.86
N VAL A 89 2.41 5.93 8.72
CA VAL A 89 1.19 6.51 9.28
C VAL A 89 0.25 7.05 8.20
N CYS A 90 0.79 7.72 7.18
CA CYS A 90 -0.01 8.28 6.09
C CYS A 90 -0.75 7.18 5.30
N ALA A 91 -0.07 6.08 4.99
CA ALA A 91 -0.69 4.99 4.25
C ALA A 91 -1.69 4.22 5.11
N ASP A 92 -1.41 4.02 6.41
CA ASP A 92 -2.35 3.44 7.37
C ASP A 92 -3.63 4.29 7.49
N MET A 93 -3.50 5.62 7.60
CA MET A 93 -4.64 6.53 7.64
C MET A 93 -5.50 6.42 6.37
N LEU A 94 -4.88 6.39 5.18
CA LEU A 94 -5.60 6.24 3.92
C LEU A 94 -6.20 4.85 3.75
N ALA A 95 -5.56 3.81 4.26
CA ALA A 95 -6.12 2.47 4.26
C ALA A 95 -7.39 2.39 5.13
N HIS A 96 -7.37 3.03 6.29
CA HIS A 96 -8.56 3.16 7.15
C HIS A 96 -9.68 3.96 6.48
N VAL A 97 -9.36 5.06 5.78
CA VAL A 97 -10.34 5.75 4.93
C VAL A 97 -10.91 4.77 3.88
N GLY A 98 -10.05 3.96 3.26
CA GLY A 98 -10.45 2.91 2.32
C GLY A 98 -11.53 1.97 2.88
N CYS A 99 -11.45 1.59 4.16
CA CYS A 99 -12.45 0.76 4.81
C CYS A 99 -13.85 1.39 4.85
N GLU A 100 -13.96 2.72 4.74
CA GLU A 100 -15.23 3.45 4.76
C GLU A 100 -15.81 3.66 3.36
N LEU A 101 -15.05 3.34 2.30
CA LEU A 101 -15.44 3.59 0.90
C LEU A 101 -16.23 2.45 0.25
N GLY A 102 -16.46 1.34 0.96
CA GLY A 102 -17.12 0.15 0.39
C GLY A 102 -16.31 -0.48 -0.74
N SER A 103 -16.71 -0.27 -2.00
CA SER A 103 -15.96 -0.70 -3.20
C SER A 103 -15.43 0.46 -4.05
N THR A 104 -15.54 1.68 -3.53
CA THR A 104 -15.16 2.92 -4.22
C THR A 104 -13.66 3.22 -4.05
N MET A 105 -13.10 3.97 -4.98
CA MET A 105 -11.74 4.49 -4.93
C MET A 105 -11.75 6.01 -4.92
N MET A 106 -10.89 6.62 -4.11
CA MET A 106 -10.63 8.05 -4.07
C MET A 106 -9.17 8.35 -4.33
N PHE A 107 -8.93 9.45 -5.03
CA PHE A 107 -7.61 10.01 -5.29
C PHE A 107 -7.49 11.38 -4.64
N TYR A 108 -6.31 11.66 -4.11
CA TYR A 108 -5.97 12.90 -3.43
C TYR A 108 -4.82 13.57 -4.17
N GLU A 109 -5.13 14.54 -5.01
CA GLU A 109 -4.12 15.38 -5.67
C GLU A 109 -3.45 16.31 -4.65
N LEU A 110 -4.24 16.88 -3.74
CA LEU A 110 -3.76 17.71 -2.64
C LEU A 110 -3.68 16.89 -1.35
N CYS A 111 -2.63 17.14 -0.54
CA CYS A 111 -2.44 16.48 0.73
C CYS A 111 -3.54 16.89 1.74
N PRO A 112 -4.32 15.94 2.29
CA PRO A 112 -5.29 16.26 3.34
C PRO A 112 -4.60 16.79 4.60
N THR A 113 -5.19 17.80 5.24
CA THR A 113 -4.61 18.46 6.42
C THR A 113 -4.34 17.49 7.58
N GLN A 114 -5.16 16.46 7.73
CA GLN A 114 -4.99 15.43 8.77
C GLN A 114 -3.71 14.61 8.58
N ILE A 115 -3.28 14.42 7.33
CA ILE A 115 -2.14 13.59 6.91
C ILE A 115 -0.87 14.44 6.79
N ALA A 116 -1.00 15.72 6.43
CA ALA A 116 0.12 16.62 6.10
C ALA A 116 1.27 16.61 7.11
N ARG A 117 0.96 16.56 8.42
CA ARG A 117 1.97 16.54 9.49
C ARG A 117 2.82 15.27 9.55
N PHE A 118 2.37 14.17 8.95
CA PHE A 118 3.05 12.88 8.97
C PHE A 118 3.84 12.61 7.68
N VAL A 119 3.60 13.36 6.60
CA VAL A 119 4.17 13.10 5.26
C VAL A 119 5.70 13.06 5.26
N ILE A 120 6.32 14.00 5.98
CA ILE A 120 7.78 14.08 6.11
C ILE A 120 8.30 13.08 7.13
N ALA A 121 7.56 12.83 8.21
CA ALA A 121 7.94 11.86 9.24
C ALA A 121 7.96 10.42 8.69
N ASP A 122 7.03 10.08 7.80
CA ASP A 122 6.99 8.79 7.11
C ASP A 122 8.11 8.63 6.05
N ALA A 123 8.92 9.67 5.80
CA ALA A 123 9.92 9.69 4.73
C ALA A 123 11.32 9.21 5.17
N THR A 124 11.52 9.00 6.47
CA THR A 124 12.79 8.60 7.10
C THR A 124 12.89 7.11 7.33
#